data_AF-A0A813IQT1-F1
#
_entry.id   AF-A0A813IQT1-F1
#
_cell.length_a   1.000
_cell.length_b   1.000
_cell.length_c   1.000
_cell.angle_alpha   90.00
_cell.angle_beta   90.00
_cell.angle_gamma   90.00
#
_symmetry.space_group_name_H-M   'P 1'
#
loop_
_entity.id
_entity.type
_entity.pdbx_description
1 polymer ?
#
loop_
_entity_poly.entity_id
_entity_poly.type
_entity_poly.pdbx_seq_one_letter_code
_entity_poly.pdbx_strand_id
1 'polypeptide(L)'
;AFYDYVTPGGTSANPVWAFLWRSWLVKAAFNPLAELSYLSVHVSAGKRAKLLADGLLGTLAISALLFSVSGSAVAARNPTACAAPGGSVGWLVLVTLTSAALNALPRTLLYNLAVRSFQDDGGGDPRQRQQQLLRSRSADLRFWLVGGLLSGLQVMIILSFLAQLGEADEWKWLFSFFLNLCSSLLLGPVLCAAGLATATQLAVARHPELARTPPFSLGVDLSLCVPVKAGFEGGPSESLHAKDPDGKGSVAEVCGPEEQKVEELAGR
;
A
#
# COMPACT_ATOMS: atom_id res chain seq x y z
N ALA A 1 21.94 -3.57 7.38
CA ALA A 1 22.94 -3.86 6.32
C ALA A 1 22.50 -3.56 4.88
N PHE A 2 21.25 -3.15 4.58
CA PHE A 2 20.85 -2.84 3.18
C PHE A 2 21.34 -1.47 2.66
N TYR A 3 21.87 -0.60 3.52
CA TYR A 3 22.41 0.71 3.13
C TYR A 3 23.94 0.75 2.93
N ASP A 4 24.68 -0.23 3.43
CA ASP A 4 26.15 -0.28 3.29
C ASP A 4 26.62 -0.93 1.98
N TYR A 5 25.69 -1.44 1.16
CA TYR A 5 26.01 -2.07 -0.13
C TYR A 5 26.09 -1.10 -1.32
N VAL A 6 25.95 0.20 -1.11
CA VAL A 6 26.07 1.22 -2.17
C VAL A 6 26.84 2.41 -1.58
N THR A 7 28.14 2.34 -1.35
CA THR A 7 29.18 2.29 -2.40
C THR A 7 30.49 1.71 -1.85
N PRO A 8 30.91 0.50 -2.25
CA PRO A 8 32.27 0.04 -2.02
C PRO A 8 33.20 0.77 -3.00
N GLY A 9 33.73 1.92 -2.58
CA GLY A 9 34.69 2.71 -3.36
C GLY A 9 34.33 4.19 -3.32
N GLY A 10 35.19 5.00 -2.70
CA GLY A 10 35.02 6.44 -2.43
C GLY A 10 35.03 7.36 -3.65
N THR A 11 34.44 6.96 -4.77
CA THR A 11 34.11 7.86 -5.87
C THR A 11 32.73 8.44 -5.61
N SER A 12 32.67 9.78 -5.48
CA SER A 12 31.46 10.61 -5.44
C SER A 12 30.39 10.06 -6.40
N ALA A 13 29.46 9.25 -5.88
CA ALA A 13 28.35 8.74 -6.68
C ALA A 13 27.54 9.92 -7.18
N ASN A 14 27.34 9.99 -8.51
CA ASN A 14 26.57 11.06 -9.12
C ASN A 14 25.22 11.22 -8.39
N PRO A 15 24.88 12.42 -7.89
CA PRO A 15 23.66 12.64 -7.10
C PRO A 15 22.39 12.26 -7.87
N VAL A 16 22.46 12.35 -9.21
CA VAL A 16 21.41 11.90 -10.13
C VAL A 16 21.16 10.39 -10.01
N TRP A 17 22.20 9.56 -9.95
CA TRP A 17 22.04 8.11 -9.86
C TRP A 17 21.43 7.68 -8.53
N ALA A 18 21.89 8.30 -7.43
CA ALA A 18 21.30 8.07 -6.11
C ALA A 18 19.82 8.48 -6.06
N PHE A 19 19.45 9.60 -6.69
CA PHE A 19 18.06 10.03 -6.80
C PHE A 19 17.21 9.07 -7.64
N LEU A 20 17.70 8.63 -8.80
CA LEU A 20 17.01 7.68 -9.67
C LEU A 20 16.81 6.32 -8.99
N TRP A 21 17.83 5.81 -8.30
CA TRP A 21 17.75 4.55 -7.55
C TRP A 21 16.74 4.63 -6.40
N ARG A 22 16.77 5.72 -5.61
CA ARG A 22 15.79 5.94 -4.54
C ARG A 22 14.37 6.05 -5.12
N SER A 23 14.20 6.79 -6.21
CA SER A 23 12.91 6.92 -6.89
C SER A 23 12.40 5.58 -7.42
N TRP A 24 13.29 4.73 -7.95
CA TRP A 24 12.95 3.39 -8.39
C TRP A 24 12.55 2.48 -7.24
N LEU A 25 13.29 2.47 -6.12
CA LEU A 25 12.94 1.70 -4.93
C LEU A 25 11.60 2.13 -4.35
N VAL A 26 11.35 3.44 -4.28
CA VAL A 26 10.07 3.97 -3.82
C VAL A 26 8.96 3.57 -4.79
N LYS A 27 9.16 3.69 -6.11
CA LYS A 27 8.19 3.20 -7.11
C LYS A 27 7.91 1.70 -6.95
N ALA A 28 8.93 0.89 -6.70
CA ALA A 28 8.80 -0.55 -6.47
C ALA A 28 8.01 -0.82 -5.17
N ALA A 29 8.27 -0.06 -4.10
CA ALA A 29 7.58 -0.17 -2.83
C ALA A 29 6.10 0.27 -2.91
N PHE A 30 5.80 1.29 -3.71
CA PHE A 30 4.44 1.79 -3.94
C PHE A 30 3.72 1.12 -5.11
N ASN A 31 4.31 0.08 -5.72
CA ASN A 31 3.61 -0.65 -6.77
C ASN A 31 2.43 -1.41 -6.12
N PRO A 32 1.18 -1.13 -6.51
CA PRO A 32 0.00 -1.74 -5.88
C PRO A 32 0.01 -3.27 -6.01
N LEU A 33 0.67 -3.82 -7.04
CA LEU A 33 0.83 -5.26 -7.21
C LEU A 33 1.87 -5.85 -6.25
N ALA A 34 2.94 -5.12 -5.97
CA ALA A 34 3.91 -5.52 -4.95
C ALA A 34 3.30 -5.40 -3.56
N GLU A 35 2.47 -4.39 -3.30
CA GLU A 35 1.79 -4.22 -2.01
C GLU A 35 0.92 -5.44 -1.66
N LEU A 36 0.31 -6.09 -2.64
CA LEU A 36 -0.49 -7.30 -2.43
C LEU A 36 0.31 -8.48 -1.85
N SER A 37 1.62 -8.55 -2.09
CA SER A 37 2.47 -9.64 -1.58
C SER A 37 2.97 -9.39 -0.15
N TYR A 38 3.06 -8.13 0.29
CA TYR A 38 3.50 -7.81 1.65
C TYR A 38 2.42 -8.16 2.67
N LEU A 39 2.78 -8.88 3.74
CA LEU A 39 1.90 -9.11 4.88
C LEU A 39 1.83 -7.85 5.75
N SER A 40 0.71 -7.12 5.66
CA SER A 40 0.39 -6.03 6.59
C SER A 40 -0.59 -6.52 7.64
N VAL A 41 -0.25 -6.30 8.91
CA VAL A 41 -1.13 -6.61 10.06
C VAL A 41 -2.35 -5.69 10.07
N HIS A 42 -2.20 -4.44 9.63
CA HIS A 42 -3.24 -3.40 9.70
C HIS A 42 -4.36 -3.59 8.69
N VAL A 43 -4.03 -4.08 7.49
CA VAL A 43 -4.99 -4.26 6.40
C VAL A 43 -4.73 -5.60 5.71
N SER A 44 -5.69 -6.52 5.81
CA SER A 44 -5.62 -7.82 5.13
C SER A 44 -5.42 -7.67 3.62
N ALA A 45 -4.71 -8.60 2.98
CA ALA A 45 -4.48 -8.61 1.54
C ALA A 45 -5.79 -8.50 0.73
N GLY A 46 -6.85 -9.20 1.15
CA GLY A 46 -8.16 -9.12 0.49
C GLY A 46 -8.78 -7.72 0.46
N LYS A 47 -8.67 -6.96 1.57
CA LYS A 47 -9.13 -5.56 1.61
C LYS A 47 -8.31 -4.65 0.69
N ARG A 48 -7.00 -4.85 0.61
CA ARG A 48 -6.12 -4.10 -0.31
C ARG A 48 -6.46 -4.39 -1.77
N ALA A 49 -6.63 -5.67 -2.12
CA ALA A 49 -7.08 -6.07 -3.45
C ALA A 49 -8.43 -5.43 -3.80
N LYS A 50 -9.37 -5.44 -2.86
CA LYS A 50 -10.69 -4.82 -3.02
C LYS A 50 -10.60 -3.31 -3.24
N LEU A 51 -9.81 -2.58 -2.44
CA LEU A 51 -9.60 -1.14 -2.59
C LEU A 51 -8.95 -0.78 -3.94
N LEU A 52 -8.04 -1.63 -4.44
CA LEU A 52 -7.45 -1.47 -5.76
C LEU A 52 -8.50 -1.68 -6.86
N ALA A 53 -9.29 -2.75 -6.76
CA ALA A 53 -10.37 -3.04 -7.70
C ALA A 53 -11.43 -1.91 -7.75
N ASP A 54 -11.88 -1.42 -6.59
CA ASP A 54 -12.81 -0.27 -6.51
C ASP A 54 -12.17 1.03 -7.04
N GLY A 55 -10.85 1.16 -6.89
CA GLY A 55 -10.07 2.23 -7.49
C GLY A 55 -10.22 2.25 -9.01
N LEU A 56 -10.10 1.09 -9.65
CA LEU A 56 -10.22 0.96 -11.11
C LEU A 56 -11.69 1.03 -11.56
N LEU A 57 -12.60 0.31 -10.90
CA LEU A 57 -14.03 0.34 -11.25
C LEU A 57 -14.64 1.73 -11.05
N GLY A 58 -14.26 2.43 -9.99
CA GLY A 58 -14.76 3.77 -9.72
C GLY A 58 -14.29 4.82 -10.72
N THR A 59 -13.01 4.80 -11.14
CA THR A 59 -12.53 5.73 -12.17
C THR A 59 -13.20 5.48 -13.51
N LEU A 60 -13.44 4.21 -13.87
CA LEU A 60 -14.16 3.84 -15.08
C LEU A 60 -15.63 4.25 -15.01
N ALA A 61 -16.32 4.01 -13.91
CA ALA A 61 -17.71 4.41 -13.74
C ALA A 61 -17.87 5.94 -13.86
N ILE A 62 -16.98 6.72 -13.25
CA ILE A 62 -17.02 8.19 -13.35
C ILE A 62 -16.66 8.65 -14.77
N SER A 63 -15.69 8.02 -15.44
CA SER A 63 -15.37 8.31 -16.84
C SER A 63 -16.56 8.04 -17.75
N ALA A 64 -17.26 6.92 -17.55
CA ALA A 64 -18.48 6.57 -18.27
C ALA A 64 -19.60 7.61 -18.06
N LEU A 65 -19.80 8.07 -16.83
CA LEU A 65 -20.75 9.15 -16.53
C LEU A 65 -20.36 10.45 -17.24
N LEU A 66 -19.08 10.84 -17.21
CA LEU A 66 -18.61 12.07 -17.87
C LEU A 66 -18.78 11.99 -19.39
N PHE A 67 -18.50 10.84 -20.01
CA PHE A 67 -18.75 10.62 -21.44
C PHE A 67 -20.25 10.61 -21.80
N SER A 68 -21.09 10.13 -20.88
CA SER A 68 -22.54 10.16 -21.04
C SER A 68 -23.07 11.60 -20.96
N VAL A 69 -22.58 12.39 -20.01
CA VAL A 69 -22.98 13.79 -19.81
C VAL A 69 -22.48 14.68 -20.95
N SER A 70 -21.26 14.45 -21.47
CA SER A 70 -20.74 15.21 -22.62
C SER A 70 -21.38 14.83 -23.95
N GLY A 71 -22.13 13.72 -24.01
CA GLY A 71 -22.75 13.22 -25.24
C GLY A 71 -21.74 12.76 -26.29
N SER A 72 -20.48 12.57 -25.92
CA SER A 72 -19.39 12.30 -26.88
C SER A 72 -19.22 10.82 -27.24
N ALA A 73 -19.91 9.92 -26.54
CA ALA A 73 -19.82 8.47 -26.74
C ALA A 73 -21.18 7.74 -26.76
N VAL A 74 -22.29 8.47 -26.60
CA VAL A 74 -23.64 7.88 -26.54
C VAL A 74 -24.33 8.08 -27.89
N ALA A 75 -24.41 7.00 -28.66
CA ALA A 75 -24.97 7.01 -30.01
C ALA A 75 -26.51 7.12 -30.03
N ALA A 76 -27.19 6.79 -28.93
CA ALA A 76 -28.62 6.51 -28.92
C ALA A 76 -29.55 7.71 -29.19
N ARG A 77 -29.05 8.95 -29.20
CA ARG A 77 -29.93 10.15 -29.31
C ARG A 77 -29.47 11.26 -30.23
N ASN A 78 -28.27 11.21 -30.80
CA ASN A 78 -27.82 12.28 -31.69
C ASN A 78 -27.96 11.86 -33.16
N PRO A 79 -28.79 12.55 -33.97
CA PRO A 79 -28.77 12.36 -35.41
C PRO A 79 -27.35 12.65 -35.92
N THR A 80 -26.89 11.89 -36.91
CA THR A 80 -25.52 11.97 -37.47
C THR A 80 -25.12 13.38 -37.92
N ALA A 81 -26.09 14.26 -38.17
CA ALA A 81 -25.91 15.67 -38.48
C ALA A 81 -25.38 16.53 -37.30
N CYS A 82 -25.44 16.03 -36.06
CA CYS A 82 -25.00 16.74 -34.86
C CYS A 82 -23.88 15.98 -34.12
N ALA A 83 -22.97 15.33 -34.86
CA ALA A 83 -21.78 14.75 -34.25
C ALA A 83 -20.97 15.87 -33.58
N ALA A 84 -20.90 15.84 -32.25
CA ALA A 84 -20.01 16.73 -31.51
C ALA A 84 -18.59 16.55 -32.07
N PRO A 85 -17.84 17.65 -32.31
CA PRO A 85 -16.47 17.55 -32.80
C PRO A 85 -15.71 16.62 -31.86
N GLY A 86 -15.07 15.60 -32.45
CA GLY A 86 -14.43 14.53 -31.68
C GLY A 86 -13.58 15.09 -30.54
N GLY A 87 -13.80 14.58 -29.32
CA GLY A 87 -13.12 15.10 -28.14
C GLY A 87 -11.62 15.14 -28.35
N SER A 88 -11.01 16.31 -28.17
CA SER A 88 -9.57 16.47 -28.28
C SER A 88 -8.87 15.56 -27.26
N VAL A 89 -7.62 15.17 -27.52
CA VAL A 89 -6.83 14.36 -26.57
C VAL A 89 -6.78 15.03 -25.18
N GLY A 90 -6.75 16.37 -25.14
CA GLY A 90 -6.80 17.14 -23.89
C GLY A 90 -8.09 16.90 -23.09
N TRP A 91 -9.23 16.72 -23.76
CA TRP A 91 -10.50 16.37 -23.10
C TRP A 91 -10.44 14.99 -22.44
N LEU A 92 -9.88 13.98 -23.12
CA LEU A 92 -9.71 12.63 -22.55
C LEU A 92 -8.82 12.63 -21.30
N VAL A 93 -7.73 13.40 -21.34
CA VAL A 93 -6.84 13.58 -20.18
C VAL A 93 -7.58 14.26 -19.04
N LEU A 94 -8.35 15.32 -19.32
CA LEU A 94 -9.13 16.03 -18.30
C LEU A 94 -10.19 15.12 -17.64
N VAL A 95 -10.92 14.34 -18.43
CA VAL A 95 -11.90 13.35 -17.93
C VAL A 95 -11.23 12.32 -17.03
N THR A 96 -10.05 11.82 -17.44
CA THR A 96 -9.26 10.85 -16.67
C THR A 96 -8.83 11.42 -15.31
N LEU A 97 -8.25 12.63 -15.30
CA LEU A 97 -7.80 13.29 -14.08
C LEU A 97 -8.96 13.62 -13.14
N THR A 98 -10.07 14.12 -13.69
CA THR A 98 -11.27 14.46 -12.92
C THR A 98 -11.90 13.20 -12.32
N SER A 99 -11.96 12.10 -13.08
CA SER A 99 -12.47 10.81 -12.60
C SER A 99 -11.61 10.25 -11.47
N ALA A 100 -10.28 10.34 -11.60
CA ALA A 100 -9.36 9.93 -10.54
C ALA A 100 -9.55 10.76 -9.26
N ALA A 101 -9.69 12.08 -9.39
CA ALA A 101 -9.92 12.97 -8.25
C ALA A 101 -11.26 12.69 -7.55
N LEU A 102 -12.34 12.53 -8.32
CA LEU A 102 -13.66 12.23 -7.77
C LEU A 102 -13.72 10.84 -7.12
N ASN A 103 -13.01 9.84 -7.69
CA ASN A 103 -12.94 8.50 -7.09
C ASN A 103 -12.11 8.45 -5.79
N ALA A 104 -11.30 9.48 -5.50
CA ALA A 104 -10.56 9.56 -4.25
C ALA A 104 -11.48 9.66 -3.03
N LEU A 105 -12.67 10.29 -3.16
CA LEU A 105 -13.64 10.44 -2.07
C LEU A 105 -14.19 9.09 -1.56
N PRO A 106 -14.88 8.27 -2.39
CA PRO A 106 -15.39 6.98 -1.93
C PRO A 106 -14.26 6.03 -1.54
N ARG A 107 -13.08 6.12 -2.19
CA ARG A 107 -11.91 5.32 -1.83
C ARG A 107 -11.37 5.68 -0.45
N THR A 108 -11.29 6.96 -0.11
CA THR A 108 -10.86 7.42 1.22
C THR A 108 -11.82 6.96 2.30
N LEU A 109 -13.14 7.03 2.02
CA LEU A 109 -14.16 6.50 2.91
C LEU A 109 -13.97 5.00 3.17
N LEU A 110 -13.77 4.20 2.12
CA LEU A 110 -13.52 2.76 2.26
C LEU A 110 -12.19 2.45 2.95
N TYR A 111 -11.14 3.25 2.70
CA TYR A 111 -9.86 3.10 3.37
C TYR A 111 -10.00 3.30 4.89
N ASN A 112 -10.74 4.34 5.32
CA ASN A 112 -10.99 4.57 6.74
C ASN A 112 -11.79 3.43 7.41
N LEU A 113 -12.65 2.74 6.65
CA LEU A 113 -13.33 1.52 7.12
C LEU A 113 -12.42 0.28 7.11
N ALA A 114 -11.37 0.29 6.28
CA ALA A 114 -10.44 -0.83 6.12
C ALA A 114 -9.38 -0.89 7.23
N VAL A 115 -8.88 0.27 7.66
CA VAL A 115 -7.84 0.40 8.69
C VAL A 115 -8.36 -0.12 10.03
N ARG A 116 -7.65 -1.09 10.61
CA ARG A 116 -7.91 -1.58 11.96
C ARG A 116 -6.92 -0.94 12.93
N SER A 117 -7.41 -0.48 14.08
CA SER A 117 -6.57 -0.10 15.21
C SER A 117 -6.36 -1.32 16.11
N PHE A 118 -5.12 -1.82 16.19
CA PHE A 118 -4.73 -2.78 17.21
C PHE A 118 -4.30 -1.99 18.45
N GLN A 119 -5.04 -2.12 19.53
CA GLN A 119 -4.62 -1.63 20.84
C GLN A 119 -3.89 -2.79 21.51
N ASP A 120 -2.65 -2.53 21.95
CA ASP A 120 -1.87 -3.49 22.71
C ASP A 120 -2.42 -3.51 24.14
N ASP A 121 -3.17 -4.56 24.46
CA ASP A 121 -3.71 -4.75 25.80
C ASP A 121 -2.63 -5.43 26.65
N GLY A 122 -1.78 -4.62 27.29
CA GLY A 122 -0.72 -5.08 28.21
C GLY A 122 -1.20 -5.80 29.48
N GLY A 123 -2.44 -6.32 29.50
CA GLY A 123 -3.08 -6.89 30.68
C GLY A 123 -4.29 -7.78 30.36
N GLY A 124 -4.15 -8.74 29.45
CA GLY A 124 -4.70 -10.11 29.52
C GLY A 124 -6.17 -10.42 29.88
N ASP A 125 -7.10 -9.47 30.00
CA ASP A 125 -8.50 -9.81 30.31
C ASP A 125 -9.20 -10.48 29.11
N PRO A 126 -9.60 -11.77 29.22
CA PRO A 126 -10.22 -12.49 28.11
C PRO A 126 -11.54 -11.86 27.62
N ARG A 127 -12.27 -11.14 28.48
CA ARG A 127 -13.54 -10.49 28.09
C ARG A 127 -13.31 -9.32 27.15
N GLN A 128 -12.27 -8.52 27.38
CA GLN A 128 -11.93 -7.39 26.51
C GLN A 128 -11.48 -7.87 25.14
N ARG A 129 -10.65 -8.93 25.12
CA ARG A 129 -10.23 -9.59 23.88
C ARG A 129 -11.43 -10.07 23.05
N GLN A 130 -12.43 -10.68 23.66
CA GLN A 130 -13.64 -11.12 22.94
C GLN A 130 -14.42 -9.93 22.36
N GLN A 131 -14.58 -8.84 23.11
CA GLN A 131 -15.26 -7.64 22.62
C GLN A 131 -14.49 -6.98 21.45
N GLN A 132 -13.17 -6.96 21.50
CA GLN A 132 -12.32 -6.46 20.42
C GLN A 132 -12.46 -7.30 19.14
N LEU A 133 -12.52 -8.63 19.26
CA LEU A 133 -12.76 -9.51 18.13
C LEU A 133 -14.14 -9.25 17.49
N LEU A 134 -15.18 -9.07 18.30
CA LEU A 134 -16.53 -8.75 17.80
C LEU A 134 -16.58 -7.38 17.12
N ARG A 135 -15.92 -6.35 17.69
CA ARG A 135 -15.81 -5.02 17.08
C ARG A 135 -15.03 -5.07 15.76
N SER A 136 -13.96 -5.86 15.70
CA SER A 136 -13.18 -6.05 14.49
C SER A 136 -13.99 -6.75 13.39
N ARG A 137 -14.74 -7.80 13.77
CA ARG A 137 -15.63 -8.52 12.84
C ARG A 137 -16.76 -7.64 12.32
N SER A 138 -17.35 -6.77 13.16
CA SER A 138 -18.38 -5.83 12.72
C SER A 138 -17.82 -4.73 11.81
N ALA A 139 -16.60 -4.26 12.06
CA ALA A 139 -15.91 -3.34 11.15
C ALA A 139 -15.62 -3.98 9.79
N ASP A 140 -15.17 -5.23 9.77
CA ASP A 140 -14.98 -5.97 8.53
C ASP A 140 -16.27 -6.18 7.75
N LEU A 141 -17.35 -6.55 8.44
CA LEU A 141 -18.65 -6.71 7.80
C LEU A 141 -19.13 -5.40 7.18
N ARG A 142 -18.98 -4.26 7.89
CA ARG A 142 -19.30 -2.93 7.34
C ARG A 142 -18.47 -2.61 6.11
N PHE A 143 -17.15 -2.87 6.13
CA PHE A 143 -16.27 -2.67 4.98
C PHE A 143 -16.76 -3.47 3.76
N TRP A 144 -17.08 -4.76 3.94
CA TRP A 144 -17.52 -5.61 2.83
C TRP A 144 -18.91 -5.25 2.31
N LEU A 145 -19.84 -4.88 3.19
CA LEU A 145 -21.18 -4.44 2.78
C LEU A 145 -21.12 -3.13 2.00
N VAL A 146 -20.47 -2.09 2.54
CA VAL A 146 -20.36 -0.77 1.88
C VAL A 146 -19.54 -0.89 0.61
N GLY A 147 -18.40 -1.58 0.66
CA GLY A 147 -17.53 -1.81 -0.49
C GLY A 147 -18.21 -2.63 -1.58
N GLY A 148 -18.98 -3.67 -1.21
CA GLY A 148 -19.73 -4.50 -2.16
C GLY A 148 -20.85 -3.70 -2.84
N LEU A 149 -21.61 -2.93 -2.07
CA LEU A 149 -22.66 -2.05 -2.61
C LEU A 149 -22.08 -1.02 -3.59
N LEU A 150 -20.96 -0.39 -3.23
CA LEU A 150 -20.29 0.58 -4.08
C LEU A 150 -19.81 -0.05 -5.39
N SER A 151 -19.16 -1.22 -5.34
CA SER A 151 -18.75 -1.92 -6.57
C SER A 151 -19.95 -2.31 -7.43
N GLY A 152 -21.03 -2.78 -6.81
CA GLY A 152 -22.27 -3.11 -7.53
C GLY A 152 -22.80 -1.91 -8.28
N LEU A 153 -22.86 -0.74 -7.64
CA LEU A 153 -23.27 0.51 -8.29
C LEU A 153 -22.32 0.90 -9.44
N GLN A 154 -21.02 0.83 -9.23
CA GLN A 154 -20.01 1.13 -10.26
C GLN A 154 -20.15 0.21 -11.47
N VAL A 155 -20.32 -1.10 -11.25
CA VAL A 155 -20.54 -2.09 -12.32
C VAL A 155 -21.85 -1.80 -13.06
N MET A 156 -22.94 -1.49 -12.36
CA MET A 156 -24.21 -1.12 -13.00
C MET A 156 -24.08 0.11 -13.90
N ILE A 157 -23.33 1.13 -13.47
CA ILE A 157 -23.05 2.33 -14.28
C ILE A 157 -22.25 1.95 -15.53
N ILE A 158 -21.18 1.17 -15.38
CA ILE A 158 -20.34 0.73 -16.50
C ILE A 158 -21.15 -0.08 -17.50
N LEU A 159 -21.94 -1.05 -17.03
CA LEU A 159 -22.79 -1.88 -17.90
C LEU A 159 -23.86 -1.05 -18.61
N SER A 160 -24.48 -0.10 -17.92
CA SER A 160 -25.48 0.80 -18.51
C SER A 160 -24.87 1.68 -19.61
N PHE A 161 -23.62 2.10 -19.43
CA PHE A 161 -22.86 2.85 -20.43
C PHE A 161 -22.47 1.97 -21.62
N LEU A 162 -21.93 0.78 -21.36
CA LEU A 162 -21.55 -0.18 -22.40
C LEU A 162 -22.75 -0.59 -23.27
N ALA A 163 -23.94 -0.73 -22.68
CA ALA A 163 -25.17 -1.01 -23.41
C ALA A 163 -25.60 0.15 -24.35
N GLN A 164 -25.08 1.36 -24.16
CA GLN A 164 -25.38 2.54 -24.96
C GLN A 164 -24.22 2.96 -25.89
N LEU A 165 -23.09 2.27 -25.81
CA LEU A 165 -21.88 2.59 -26.54
C LEU A 165 -22.04 2.19 -28.01
N GLY A 166 -21.76 3.11 -28.94
CA GLY A 166 -21.74 2.81 -30.37
C GLY A 166 -20.41 2.19 -30.81
N GLU A 167 -20.43 1.35 -31.85
CA GLU A 167 -19.24 0.67 -32.41
C GLU A 167 -18.10 1.65 -32.75
N ALA A 168 -18.43 2.85 -33.25
CA ALA A 168 -17.44 3.87 -33.62
C ALA A 168 -16.69 4.47 -32.42
N ASP A 169 -17.24 4.36 -31.20
CA ASP A 169 -16.70 4.95 -29.98
C ASP A 169 -16.02 3.93 -29.05
N GLU A 170 -16.11 2.63 -29.38
CA GLU A 170 -15.49 1.54 -28.61
C GLU A 170 -14.00 1.75 -28.41
N TRP A 171 -13.27 2.13 -29.46
CA TRP A 171 -11.82 2.33 -29.38
C TRP A 171 -11.46 3.52 -28.48
N LYS A 172 -12.27 4.60 -28.46
CA LYS A 172 -12.05 5.77 -27.59
C LYS A 172 -12.24 5.39 -26.13
N TRP A 173 -13.26 4.59 -25.86
CA TRP A 173 -13.51 4.03 -24.55
C TRP A 173 -12.37 3.11 -24.09
N LEU A 174 -11.94 2.16 -24.93
CA LEU A 174 -10.81 1.26 -24.64
C LEU A 174 -9.51 2.03 -24.42
N PHE A 175 -9.27 3.08 -25.20
CA PHE A 175 -8.10 3.94 -25.01
C PHE A 175 -8.16 4.70 -23.68
N SER A 176 -9.33 5.22 -23.30
CA SER A 176 -9.53 5.87 -22.00
C SER A 176 -9.38 4.89 -20.84
N PHE A 177 -9.89 3.66 -20.99
CA PHE A 177 -9.69 2.56 -20.04
C PHE A 177 -8.20 2.26 -19.86
N PHE A 178 -7.45 2.14 -20.96
CA PHE A 178 -6.01 1.90 -20.94
C PHE A 178 -5.26 3.05 -20.24
N LEU A 179 -5.58 4.30 -20.55
CA LEU A 179 -5.00 5.47 -19.88
C LEU A 179 -5.32 5.50 -18.38
N ASN A 180 -6.54 5.14 -17.98
CA ASN A 180 -6.93 5.01 -16.57
C ASN A 180 -6.12 3.93 -15.86
N LEU A 181 -5.90 2.79 -16.51
CA LEU A 181 -5.08 1.69 -15.99
C LEU A 181 -3.61 2.10 -15.85
N CYS A 182 -3.03 2.70 -16.89
CA CYS A 182 -1.66 3.23 -16.86
C CYS A 182 -1.50 4.32 -15.80
N SER A 183 -2.45 5.24 -15.67
CA SER A 183 -2.43 6.28 -14.65
C SER A 183 -2.47 5.68 -13.23
N SER A 184 -3.33 4.68 -13.01
CA SER A 184 -3.46 4.04 -11.71
C SER A 184 -2.24 3.19 -11.33
N LEU A 185 -1.62 2.50 -12.29
CA LEU A 185 -0.48 1.61 -12.05
C LEU A 185 0.89 2.30 -12.13
N LEU A 186 1.03 3.33 -12.96
CA LEU A 186 2.31 4.01 -13.21
C LEU A 186 2.34 5.41 -12.60
N LEU A 187 1.31 6.22 -12.86
CA LEU A 187 1.32 7.63 -12.45
C LEU A 187 1.15 7.78 -10.94
N GLY A 188 0.25 7.02 -10.32
CA GLY A 188 0.04 7.01 -8.87
C GLY A 188 1.34 6.79 -8.08
N PRO A 189 2.07 5.67 -8.27
CA PRO A 189 3.32 5.41 -7.58
C PRO A 189 4.41 6.45 -7.86
N VAL A 190 4.48 6.98 -9.10
CA VAL A 190 5.43 8.04 -9.47
C VAL A 190 5.13 9.35 -8.73
N LEU A 191 3.86 9.76 -8.66
CA LEU A 191 3.45 10.96 -7.93
C LEU A 191 3.69 10.82 -6.43
N CYS A 192 3.38 9.66 -5.84
CA CYS A 192 3.69 9.38 -4.43
C CYS A 192 5.20 9.40 -4.18
N ALA A 193 6.00 8.79 -5.06
CA ALA A 193 7.45 8.78 -4.95
C ALA A 193 8.04 10.20 -5.02
N ALA A 194 7.59 10.98 -6.01
CA ALA A 194 7.99 12.38 -6.14
C ALA A 194 7.56 13.21 -4.93
N GLY A 195 6.33 13.04 -4.44
CA GLY A 195 5.80 13.74 -3.27
C GLY A 195 6.56 13.41 -1.98
N LEU A 196 6.93 12.15 -1.76
CA LEU A 196 7.75 11.75 -0.63
C LEU A 196 9.18 12.24 -0.76
N ALA A 197 9.77 12.20 -1.96
CA ALA A 197 11.10 12.75 -2.21
C ALA A 197 11.13 14.26 -1.96
N THR A 198 10.13 15.03 -2.42
CA THR A 198 10.07 16.46 -2.15
C THR A 198 9.80 16.76 -0.67
N ALA A 199 8.90 16.01 -0.02
CA ALA A 199 8.61 16.17 1.41
C ALA A 199 9.84 15.90 2.29
N THR A 200 10.61 14.84 1.97
CA THR A 200 11.86 14.53 2.68
C THR A 200 12.92 15.60 2.47
N GLN A 201 13.10 16.10 1.25
CA GLN A 201 14.03 17.21 0.98
C GLN A 201 13.62 18.48 1.73
N LEU A 202 12.32 18.81 1.74
CA LEU A 202 11.82 19.97 2.49
C LEU A 202 11.96 19.79 4.00
N ALA A 203 11.74 18.58 4.52
CA ALA A 203 11.93 18.27 5.93
C ALA A 203 13.41 18.41 6.35
N VAL A 204 14.34 17.88 5.54
CA VAL A 204 15.79 18.03 5.77
C VAL A 204 16.23 19.49 5.68
N ALA A 205 15.71 20.24 4.71
CA ALA A 205 16.01 21.67 4.59
C ALA A 205 15.53 22.49 5.79
N ARG A 206 14.38 22.12 6.39
CA ARG A 206 13.85 22.78 7.60
C ARG A 206 14.54 22.32 8.89
N HIS A 207 15.00 21.08 8.92
CA HIS A 207 15.56 20.45 10.12
C HIS A 207 16.79 19.61 9.77
N PRO A 208 17.98 20.22 9.63
CA PRO A 208 19.19 19.50 9.24
C PRO A 208 19.61 18.41 10.24
N GLU A 209 19.17 18.49 11.50
CA GLU A 209 19.44 17.48 12.53
C GLU A 209 18.79 16.11 12.22
N LEU A 210 17.67 16.09 11.48
CA LEU A 210 17.01 14.85 11.03
C LEU A 210 17.87 14.07 10.01
N ALA A 211 18.80 14.75 9.32
CA ALA A 211 19.74 14.08 8.43
C ALA A 211 20.87 13.37 9.18
N ARG A 212 21.16 13.78 10.42
CA ARG A 212 22.22 13.20 11.25
C ARG A 212 21.74 12.02 12.09
N THR A 213 20.49 12.05 12.53
CA THR A 213 19.89 10.99 13.35
C THR A 213 18.57 10.57 12.73
N PRO A 214 18.52 9.43 12.00
CA PRO A 214 17.25 8.94 11.48
C PRO A 214 16.31 8.67 12.68
N PRO A 215 15.06 9.15 12.63
CA PRO A 215 14.14 9.00 13.76
C PRO A 215 13.86 7.51 14.01
N PHE A 216 14.20 7.06 15.23
CA PHE A 216 13.97 5.70 15.72
C PHE A 216 12.49 5.28 15.71
N SER A 217 11.57 6.25 15.63
CA SER A 217 10.12 6.02 15.74
C SER A 217 9.44 5.50 14.47
N LEU A 218 10.15 5.37 13.34
CA LEU A 218 9.54 4.79 12.13
C LEU A 218 9.30 3.28 12.22
N GLY A 219 9.70 2.61 13.31
CA GLY A 219 9.45 1.18 13.53
C GLY A 219 10.16 0.27 12.53
N VAL A 220 10.92 0.83 11.58
CA VAL A 220 11.86 0.11 10.74
C VAL A 220 13.16 0.07 11.51
N ASP A 221 13.26 -0.85 12.46
CA ASP A 221 14.51 -1.14 13.15
C ASP A 221 15.48 -1.76 12.14
N LEU A 222 16.16 -0.90 11.38
CA LEU A 222 17.20 -1.29 10.41
C LEU A 222 18.39 -1.97 11.11
N SER A 223 18.41 -1.92 12.46
CA SER A 223 19.32 -2.61 13.36
C SER A 223 19.14 -4.14 13.33
N LEU A 224 17.95 -4.66 13.03
CA LEU A 224 17.68 -6.12 12.95
C LEU A 224 18.29 -6.78 11.71
N CYS A 225 18.72 -5.99 10.73
CA CYS A 225 19.45 -6.47 9.56
C CYS A 225 20.96 -6.21 9.68
N VAL A 226 21.51 -6.03 10.88
CA VAL A 226 22.95 -6.24 11.07
C VAL A 226 23.14 -7.75 11.11
N PRO A 227 23.83 -8.36 10.13
CA PRO A 227 24.23 -9.75 10.30
C PRO A 227 25.01 -9.76 11.60
N VAL A 228 24.50 -10.48 12.61
CA VAL A 228 25.30 -10.86 13.77
C VAL A 228 26.52 -11.51 13.13
N LYS A 229 27.64 -10.76 13.12
CA LYS A 229 28.92 -11.37 12.82
C LYS A 229 29.01 -12.43 13.90
N ALA A 230 28.77 -13.68 13.51
CA ALA A 230 29.15 -14.84 14.27
C ALA A 230 30.68 -14.80 14.32
N GLY A 231 31.21 -13.87 15.11
CA GLY A 231 32.50 -13.99 15.75
C GLY A 231 32.33 -15.09 16.78
N PHE A 232 32.18 -16.31 16.27
CA PHE A 232 32.60 -17.50 16.99
C PHE A 232 34.14 -17.46 16.96
N GLU A 233 34.71 -16.47 17.65
CA GLU A 233 36.08 -16.59 18.11
C GLU A 233 36.03 -17.66 19.19
N GLY A 234 36.44 -18.87 18.81
CA GLY A 234 36.80 -19.91 19.74
C GLY A 234 37.94 -19.40 20.63
N GLY A 235 37.57 -18.68 21.69
CA GLY A 235 38.42 -18.45 22.84
C GLY A 235 38.47 -19.72 23.67
N PRO A 236 39.66 -20.21 24.05
CA PRO A 236 39.81 -21.43 24.82
C PRO A 236 39.17 -21.28 26.20
N SER A 237 38.55 -22.38 26.63
CA SER A 237 38.02 -22.55 27.98
C SER A 237 39.14 -22.37 29.00
N GLU A 238 39.20 -21.22 29.65
CA GLU A 238 39.99 -21.06 30.88
C GLU A 238 39.07 -21.33 32.07
N SER A 239 39.35 -22.48 32.68
CA SER A 239 38.64 -23.12 33.76
C SER A 239 38.78 -22.37 35.09
N LEU A 240 37.68 -22.40 35.85
CA LEU A 240 37.62 -22.59 37.31
C LEU A 240 38.68 -21.88 38.16
N HIS A 241 38.27 -20.86 38.91
CA HIS A 241 38.19 -20.93 40.38
C HIS A 241 37.80 -19.57 40.97
N ALA A 242 36.57 -19.42 41.45
CA ALA A 242 36.28 -18.58 42.61
C ALA A 242 34.96 -19.03 43.24
N LYS A 243 35.09 -19.50 44.47
CA LYS A 243 34.08 -20.02 45.36
C LYS A 243 33.55 -18.82 46.14
N ASP A 244 32.25 -18.53 46.06
CA ASP A 244 31.57 -17.75 47.08
C ASP A 244 30.20 -18.37 47.41
N PRO A 245 29.93 -18.66 48.70
CA PRO A 245 28.63 -19.08 49.18
C PRO A 245 27.76 -17.86 49.53
N ASP A 246 26.45 -18.07 49.45
CA ASP A 246 25.41 -17.24 50.04
C ASP A 246 25.19 -15.83 49.48
N GLY A 247 24.36 -15.78 48.43
CA GLY A 247 23.74 -14.53 47.95
C GLY A 247 22.36 -14.78 47.35
N LYS A 248 21.33 -14.65 48.17
CA LYS A 248 19.91 -14.64 47.77
C LYS A 248 19.66 -13.66 46.62
N GLY A 249 18.92 -14.14 45.62
CA GLY A 249 17.91 -13.34 44.92
C GLY A 249 18.30 -12.86 43.52
N SER A 250 17.78 -13.54 42.51
CA SER A 250 16.98 -12.97 41.42
C SER A 250 16.77 -14.06 40.37
N VAL A 251 15.52 -14.50 40.22
CA VAL A 251 15.12 -15.44 39.18
C VAL A 251 15.10 -14.67 37.87
N ALA A 252 16.18 -14.79 37.09
CA ALA A 252 16.17 -14.41 35.69
C ALA A 252 15.35 -15.47 34.93
N GLU A 253 14.18 -15.07 34.46
CA GLU A 253 13.33 -15.84 33.57
C GLU A 253 14.06 -16.03 32.24
N VAL A 254 14.59 -17.23 32.05
CA VAL A 254 15.21 -17.68 30.81
C VAL A 254 14.09 -17.95 29.80
N CYS A 255 13.93 -17.05 28.82
CA CYS A 255 13.21 -17.37 27.59
C CYS A 255 14.01 -18.43 26.82
N GLY A 256 13.63 -19.69 26.99
CA GLY A 256 14.08 -20.79 26.15
C GLY A 256 13.39 -20.77 24.78
N PRO A 257 14.04 -21.27 23.72
CA PRO A 257 13.39 -21.51 22.44
C PRO A 257 12.51 -22.77 22.54
N GLU A 258 11.20 -22.59 22.54
CA GLU A 258 10.23 -23.68 22.40
C GLU A 258 10.05 -24.04 20.91
N GLU A 259 11.12 -24.55 20.29
CA GLU A 259 11.05 -25.29 19.04
C GLU A 259 11.10 -26.79 19.37
N GLN A 260 9.94 -27.46 19.42
CA GLN A 260 9.70 -28.87 19.05
C GLN A 260 8.37 -29.37 19.61
N LYS A 261 7.23 -29.02 19.00
CA LYS A 261 6.03 -29.88 19.03
C LYS A 261 4.93 -29.52 18.02
N VAL A 262 5.26 -29.36 16.74
CA VAL A 262 4.23 -29.23 15.68
C VAL A 262 4.56 -30.12 14.48
N GLU A 263 4.83 -31.41 14.73
CA GLU A 263 4.96 -32.42 13.67
C GLU A 263 4.16 -33.70 13.93
N GLU A 264 3.08 -33.63 14.74
CA GLU A 264 2.26 -34.80 15.08
C GLU A 264 0.74 -34.56 14.95
N LEU A 265 0.29 -33.73 13.99
CA LEU A 265 -1.15 -33.58 13.69
C LEU A 265 -1.50 -33.47 12.19
N ALA A 266 -0.55 -33.68 11.28
CA ALA A 266 -0.83 -33.73 9.83
C ALA A 266 -1.15 -35.14 9.30
N GLY A 267 -1.54 -36.06 10.19
CA GLY A 267 -1.98 -37.41 9.84
C GLY A 267 -3.38 -37.69 10.37
N ARG A 268 -4.41 -37.05 9.80
CA ARG A 268 -5.81 -37.50 9.81
C ARG A 268 -6.64 -36.73 8.79
#